data_AF-A0A9W6TA47-F1
#
_entry.id   AF-A0A9W6TA47-F1
#
_cell.length_a   1.000
_cell.length_b   1.000
_cell.length_c   1.000
_cell.angle_alpha   90.00
_cell.angle_beta   90.00
_cell.angle_gamma   90.00
#
_symmetry.space_group_name_H-M   'P 1'
#
loop_
_entity.id
_entity.type
_entity.pdbx_description
1 polymer ?
#
loop_
_entity_poly.entity_id
_entity_poly.type
_entity_poly.pdbx_seq_one_letter_code
_entity_poly.pdbx_strand_id
1 'polypeptide(L)'
;MVFNSLNDLRFDFNGNLITPESINKINTKEGLHHHSSNPEIPGYTLSELARLSRSTFPSQRCIAIRTLGRILYKLGSSDYEIIVVDDDEADDNDDKDNDNNNSNFEKKLWEIINDLKIIDILTDASDEKLTKNLSVRNYAIDALWLWKQSNGENNIKKTN
;
A
#
# COMPACT_ATOMS: atom_id res chain seq x y z
N MET A 1 0.98 -18.75 -4.98
CA MET A 1 1.49 -17.47 -5.52
C MET A 1 2.65 -17.07 -4.64
N VAL A 2 3.87 -17.05 -5.18
CA VAL A 2 5.06 -16.60 -4.45
C VAL A 2 5.26 -15.14 -4.84
N PHE A 3 5.23 -14.23 -3.86
CA PHE A 3 5.56 -12.83 -4.11
C PHE A 3 7.09 -12.74 -4.19
N ASN A 4 7.63 -12.81 -5.40
CA ASN A 4 9.08 -12.83 -5.63
C ASN A 4 9.76 -11.47 -5.35
N SER A 5 8.98 -10.40 -5.14
CA SER A 5 9.46 -9.06 -4.82
C SER A 5 8.41 -8.27 -4.01
N LEU A 6 8.85 -7.38 -3.12
CA LEU A 6 7.98 -6.46 -2.37
C LEU A 6 7.13 -5.55 -3.28
N ASN A 7 7.58 -5.31 -4.51
CA ASN A 7 6.82 -4.56 -5.51
C ASN A 7 5.54 -5.28 -5.98
N ASP A 8 5.49 -6.61 -5.83
CA ASP A 8 4.38 -7.44 -6.25
C ASP A 8 3.32 -7.62 -5.16
N LEU A 9 3.55 -7.07 -3.96
CA LEU A 9 2.59 -7.12 -2.87
C LEU A 9 1.27 -6.48 -3.28
N ARG A 10 0.18 -7.18 -3.01
CA ARG A 10 -1.17 -6.72 -3.35
C ARG A 10 -1.94 -6.34 -2.11
N PHE A 11 -2.73 -5.29 -2.28
CA PHE A 11 -3.58 -4.74 -1.25
C PHE A 11 -5.03 -4.79 -1.70
N ASP A 12 -5.91 -5.14 -0.75
CA ASP A 12 -7.35 -4.96 -0.94
C ASP A 12 -7.75 -3.47 -0.84
N PHE A 13 -9.01 -3.15 -1.08
CA PHE A 13 -9.48 -1.77 -0.96
C PHE A 13 -9.39 -1.21 0.47
N ASN A 14 -9.32 -2.07 1.48
CA ASN A 14 -9.15 -1.72 2.89
C ASN A 14 -7.68 -1.52 3.30
N GLY A 15 -6.74 -1.66 2.35
CA GLY A 15 -5.31 -1.54 2.58
C GLY A 15 -4.71 -2.74 3.33
N ASN A 16 -5.40 -3.88 3.39
CA ASN A 16 -4.84 -5.11 3.92
C ASN A 16 -3.97 -5.80 2.87
N LEU A 17 -2.87 -6.41 3.31
CA LEU A 17 -2.07 -7.28 2.45
C LEU A 17 -2.88 -8.53 2.07
N ILE A 18 -2.81 -8.88 0.79
CA ILE A 18 -3.38 -10.12 0.27
C ILE A 18 -2.28 -11.19 0.35
N THR A 19 -2.36 -12.02 1.38
CA THR A 19 -1.50 -13.19 1.57
C THR A 19 -2.05 -14.40 0.80
N PRO A 20 -1.23 -15.43 0.51
CA PRO A 20 -1.71 -16.68 -0.08
C PRO A 20 -2.88 -17.31 0.69
N GLU A 21 -2.88 -17.19 2.02
CA GLU A 21 -3.99 -17.64 2.86
C GLU A 21 -5.27 -16.82 2.67
N SER A 22 -5.14 -15.50 2.56
CA SER A 22 -6.25 -14.59 2.32
C SER A 22 -6.89 -14.83 0.96
N ILE A 23 -6.13 -15.21 -0.07
CA ILE A 23 -6.65 -15.55 -1.41
C ILE A 23 -7.68 -16.68 -1.34
N ASN A 24 -7.43 -17.72 -0.53
CA ASN A 24 -8.35 -18.84 -0.35
C ASN A 24 -9.65 -18.47 0.40
N LYS A 25 -9.63 -17.35 1.14
CA LYS A 25 -10.76 -16.83 1.92
C LYS A 25 -11.54 -15.73 1.19
N ILE A 26 -10.95 -15.07 0.19
CA ILE A 26 -11.63 -14.06 -0.62
C ILE A 26 -12.69 -14.77 -1.46
N ASN A 27 -13.95 -14.60 -1.07
CA ASN A 27 -15.08 -15.07 -1.84
C ASN A 27 -15.09 -14.31 -3.18
N THR A 28 -15.20 -15.04 -4.30
CA THR A 28 -15.33 -14.53 -5.69
C THR A 28 -16.32 -13.37 -5.90
N LYS A 29 -17.16 -13.06 -4.90
CA LYS A 29 -18.15 -11.97 -4.91
C LYS A 29 -17.63 -10.60 -4.48
N GLU A 30 -16.41 -10.45 -3.98
CA GLU A 30 -15.92 -9.18 -3.42
C GLU A 30 -15.48 -8.12 -4.46
N GLY A 31 -15.59 -8.39 -5.76
CA GLY A 31 -15.32 -7.39 -6.81
C GLY A 31 -13.85 -6.94 -6.90
N LEU A 32 -12.93 -7.66 -6.24
CA LEU A 32 -11.48 -7.43 -6.25
C LEU A 32 -10.80 -7.88 -7.56
N HIS A 33 -11.56 -8.44 -8.51
CA HIS A 33 -11.10 -8.78 -9.85
C HIS A 33 -11.14 -7.53 -10.74
N HIS A 34 -10.01 -6.87 -10.96
CA HIS A 34 -9.98 -5.79 -11.93
C HIS A 34 -9.93 -6.31 -13.38
N HIS A 35 -10.69 -5.65 -14.25
CA HIS A 35 -10.80 -5.90 -15.69
C HIS A 35 -9.56 -5.46 -16.51
N SER A 36 -8.33 -5.70 -16.04
CA SER A 36 -7.13 -5.47 -16.85
C SER A 36 -5.96 -6.40 -16.49
N SER A 37 -5.34 -6.94 -17.54
CA SER A 37 -4.08 -7.70 -17.65
C SER A 37 -3.93 -9.03 -16.89
N ASN A 38 -4.52 -9.23 -15.71
CA ASN A 38 -4.48 -10.51 -14.97
C ASN A 38 -5.70 -10.65 -14.05
N PRO A 39 -6.85 -11.14 -14.56
CA PRO A 39 -8.10 -11.25 -13.79
C PRO A 39 -8.04 -12.25 -12.62
N GLU A 40 -7.01 -13.09 -12.57
CA GLU A 40 -6.90 -14.19 -11.60
C GLU A 40 -6.36 -13.76 -10.23
N ILE A 41 -5.79 -12.55 -10.10
CA ILE A 41 -5.14 -12.14 -8.85
C ILE A 41 -5.88 -10.95 -8.22
N PRO A 42 -6.47 -11.11 -7.02
CA PRO A 42 -7.20 -10.04 -6.35
C PRO A 42 -6.26 -8.93 -5.85
N GLY A 43 -6.76 -7.69 -5.85
CA GLY A 43 -6.12 -6.50 -5.27
C GLY A 43 -5.09 -5.80 -6.16
N TYR A 44 -4.49 -4.73 -5.62
CA TYR A 44 -3.60 -3.82 -6.36
C TYR A 44 -2.23 -3.72 -5.71
N THR A 45 -1.21 -3.66 -6.54
CA THR A 45 0.14 -3.23 -6.12
C THR A 45 0.19 -1.74 -5.87
N LEU A 46 1.20 -1.27 -5.12
CA LEU A 46 1.45 0.16 -4.92
C LEU A 46 1.66 0.90 -6.26
N SER A 47 2.36 0.27 -7.21
CA SER A 47 2.59 0.81 -8.56
C SER A 47 1.29 0.97 -9.35
N GLU A 48 0.39 -0.01 -9.28
CA GLU A 48 -0.93 0.06 -9.90
C GLU A 48 -1.78 1.17 -9.28
N LEU A 49 -1.78 1.28 -7.94
CA LEU A 49 -2.50 2.33 -7.23
C LEU A 49 -1.95 3.73 -7.56
N ALA A 50 -0.63 3.91 -7.61
CA ALA A 50 0.02 5.15 -8.02
C ALA A 50 -0.31 5.53 -9.47
N ARG A 51 -0.48 4.54 -10.36
CA ARG A 51 -0.95 4.78 -11.73
C ARG A 51 -2.43 5.18 -11.75
N LEU A 52 -3.29 4.48 -11.00
CA LEU A 52 -4.74 4.71 -10.97
C LEU A 52 -5.10 6.05 -10.33
N SER A 53 -4.35 6.52 -9.33
CA SER A 53 -4.55 7.84 -8.69
C SER A 53 -4.36 9.01 -9.66
N ARG A 54 -3.64 8.80 -10.76
CA ARG A 54 -3.44 9.75 -11.88
C ARG A 54 -4.38 9.52 -13.08
N SER A 55 -5.32 8.57 -12.99
CA SER A 55 -6.28 8.28 -14.07
C SER A 55 -7.10 9.51 -14.46
N THR A 56 -7.55 9.60 -15.72
CA THR A 56 -8.51 10.63 -16.14
C THR A 56 -9.93 10.37 -15.61
N PHE A 57 -10.22 9.15 -15.16
CA PHE A 57 -11.52 8.75 -14.63
C PHE A 57 -11.60 9.01 -13.11
N PRO A 58 -12.44 9.95 -12.63
CA PRO A 58 -12.45 10.34 -11.22
C PRO A 58 -12.76 9.18 -10.26
N SER A 59 -13.63 8.26 -10.63
CA SER A 59 -13.97 7.09 -9.79
C SER A 59 -12.75 6.20 -9.51
N GLN A 60 -11.94 5.92 -10.54
CA GLN A 60 -10.70 5.15 -10.40
C GLN A 60 -9.68 5.88 -9.52
N ARG A 61 -9.54 7.20 -9.70
CA ARG A 61 -8.67 8.02 -8.84
C ARG A 61 -9.10 7.95 -7.38
N CYS A 62 -10.40 8.16 -7.11
CA CYS A 62 -10.95 8.15 -5.76
C CYS A 62 -10.68 6.82 -5.05
N ILE A 63 -10.92 5.70 -5.72
CA ILE A 63 -10.67 4.36 -5.16
C ILE A 63 -9.19 4.21 -4.83
N ALA A 64 -8.31 4.52 -5.79
CA ALA A 64 -6.87 4.39 -5.59
C ALA A 64 -6.33 5.27 -4.45
N ILE A 65 -6.74 6.54 -4.40
CA ILE A 65 -6.32 7.50 -3.36
C ILE A 65 -6.77 7.04 -1.98
N ARG A 66 -8.02 6.57 -1.85
CA ARG A 66 -8.53 6.03 -0.57
C ARG A 66 -7.76 4.80 -0.12
N THR A 67 -7.46 3.89 -1.04
CA THR A 67 -6.67 2.69 -0.73
C THR A 67 -5.25 3.07 -0.31
N LEU A 68 -4.60 4.01 -1.01
CA LEU A 68 -3.29 4.54 -0.62
C LEU A 68 -3.31 5.17 0.77
N GLY A 69 -4.30 5.99 1.10
CA GLY A 69 -4.43 6.59 2.44
C GLY A 69 -4.54 5.54 3.56
N ARG A 70 -5.29 4.45 3.31
CA ARG A 70 -5.42 3.33 4.25
C ARG A 70 -4.11 2.56 4.42
N ILE A 71 -3.38 2.34 3.32
CA ILE A 71 -2.06 1.69 3.36
C ILE A 71 -1.07 2.54 4.16
N LEU A 72 -1.01 3.85 3.89
CA LEU A 72 -0.13 4.77 4.60
C LEU A 72 -0.42 4.79 6.10
N TYR A 73 -1.71 4.79 6.47
CA TYR A 73 -2.11 4.72 7.87
C TYR A 73 -1.62 3.45 8.56
N LYS A 74 -1.88 2.29 7.94
CA LYS A 74 -1.51 0.98 8.50
C LYS A 74 0.00 0.80 8.60
N LEU A 75 0.72 1.22 7.55
CA LEU A 75 2.17 1.17 7.52
C LEU A 75 2.80 2.04 8.61
N GLY A 76 2.27 3.24 8.83
CA GLY A 76 2.78 4.13 9.85
C GLY A 76 2.42 3.69 11.28
N SER A 77 1.30 3.00 11.44
CA SER A 77 0.82 2.46 12.73
C SER A 77 1.43 1.11 13.08
N SER A 78 2.30 0.56 12.21
CA SER A 78 2.85 -0.79 12.32
C SER A 78 1.79 -1.90 12.39
N ASP A 79 0.67 -1.69 11.70
CA ASP A 79 -0.46 -2.63 11.64
C ASP A 79 -0.23 -3.81 10.68
N TYR A 80 0.89 -3.83 9.96
CA TYR A 80 1.25 -4.97 9.10
C TYR A 80 2.01 -6.01 9.92
N GLU A 81 1.31 -7.06 10.33
CA GLU A 81 1.94 -8.26 10.87
C GLU A 81 2.37 -9.15 9.70
N ILE A 82 3.68 -9.23 9.45
CA ILE A 82 4.23 -10.15 8.46
C ILE A 82 5.03 -11.22 9.17
N ILE A 83 4.57 -12.46 9.00
CA ILE A 83 5.36 -13.66 9.29
C ILE A 83 6.13 -13.95 8.00
N VAL A 84 7.39 -13.49 7.93
CA VAL A 84 8.32 -14.00 6.93
C VAL A 84 8.64 -15.44 7.31
N VAL A 85 8.14 -16.37 6.51
CA VAL A 85 8.66 -17.74 6.49
C VAL A 85 9.90 -17.70 5.62
N ASP A 86 11.05 -17.56 6.27
CA ASP A 86 12.33 -17.74 5.59
C ASP A 86 12.39 -19.21 5.11
N ASP A 87 12.44 -19.41 3.79
CA ASP A 87 12.73 -20.73 3.16
C ASP A 87 14.22 -21.09 3.29
N ASP A 88 15.02 -20.24 3.93
CA ASP A 88 16.42 -20.49 4.21
C ASP A 88 16.56 -21.24 5.55
N GLU A 89 16.48 -22.57 5.48
CA GLU A 89 17.02 -23.44 6.53
C GLU A 89 18.49 -23.09 6.79
N ALA A 90 18.75 -22.43 7.92
CA ALA A 90 19.89 -22.59 8.84
C ALA A 90 20.40 -21.24 9.40
N ASP A 91 19.83 -20.77 10.50
CA ASP A 91 20.65 -20.21 11.57
C ASP A 91 19.99 -20.49 12.93
N ASP A 92 20.71 -21.25 13.74
CA ASP A 92 20.31 -21.77 15.05
C ASP A 92 20.74 -20.74 16.10
N ASN A 93 20.01 -19.61 16.23
CA ASN A 93 20.24 -18.61 17.29
C ASN A 93 18.98 -17.80 17.67
N ASP A 94 18.23 -18.33 18.64
CA ASP A 94 17.69 -17.65 19.83
C ASP A 94 17.16 -16.18 19.73
N ASP A 95 15.84 -16.06 19.52
CA ASP A 95 14.90 -15.17 20.25
C ASP A 95 15.09 -13.62 20.25
N LYS A 96 15.68 -13.00 19.21
CA LYS A 96 15.71 -11.52 19.06
C LYS A 96 15.33 -10.92 17.69
N ASP A 97 14.88 -11.70 16.72
CA ASP A 97 14.82 -11.23 15.32
C ASP A 97 13.45 -10.86 14.75
N ASN A 98 12.36 -10.99 15.53
CA ASN A 98 11.02 -10.66 15.01
C ASN A 98 10.81 -9.13 14.83
N ASP A 99 11.38 -8.31 15.72
CA ASP A 99 11.29 -6.85 15.65
C ASP A 99 12.16 -6.27 14.50
N ASN A 100 13.31 -6.90 14.23
CA ASN A 100 14.22 -6.50 13.15
C ASN A 100 13.62 -6.77 11.76
N ASN A 101 12.94 -7.91 11.59
CA ASN A 101 12.36 -8.31 10.31
C ASN A 101 11.17 -7.44 9.92
N ASN A 102 10.28 -7.13 10.87
CA ASN A 102 9.16 -6.22 10.60
C ASN A 102 9.66 -4.81 10.27
N SER A 103 10.67 -4.32 11.01
CA SER A 103 11.30 -3.03 10.72
C SER A 103 11.94 -2.98 9.33
N ASN A 104 12.55 -4.06 8.86
CA ASN A 104 13.15 -4.14 7.52
C ASN A 104 12.08 -4.13 6.41
N PHE A 105 10.99 -4.86 6.61
CA PHE A 105 9.85 -4.83 5.70
C PHE A 105 9.26 -3.43 5.57
N GLU A 106 8.93 -2.79 6.70
CA GLU A 106 8.32 -1.46 6.71
C GLU A 106 9.22 -0.43 6.01
N LYS A 107 10.53 -0.46 6.29
CA LYS A 107 11.51 0.42 5.64
C LYS A 107 11.48 0.27 4.12
N LYS A 108 11.55 -0.96 3.61
CA LYS A 108 11.50 -1.21 2.17
C LYS A 108 10.18 -0.77 1.55
N LEU A 109 9.05 -0.91 2.27
CA LEU A 109 7.77 -0.42 1.77
C LEU A 109 7.72 1.11 1.71
N TRP A 110 8.33 1.79 2.68
CA TRP A 110 8.51 3.25 2.66
C TRP A 110 9.42 3.71 1.51
N GLU A 111 10.48 2.96 1.18
CA GLU A 111 11.33 3.22 0.00
C GLU A 111 10.51 3.17 -1.30
N ILE A 112 9.70 2.12 -1.48
CA ILE A 112 8.80 1.99 -2.64
C ILE A 112 7.81 3.17 -2.70
N ILE A 113 7.26 3.58 -1.55
CA ILE A 113 6.33 4.73 -1.47
C ILE A 113 7.02 6.03 -1.92
N ASN A 114 8.28 6.23 -1.52
CA ASN A 114 9.08 7.37 -1.91
C ASN A 114 9.45 7.35 -3.40
N ASP A 115 9.83 6.19 -3.92
CA ASP A 115 10.19 5.98 -5.33
C ASP A 115 8.99 6.21 -6.26
N LEU A 116 7.81 5.73 -5.86
CA LEU A 116 6.57 5.96 -6.59
C LEU A 116 6.01 7.38 -6.43
N LYS A 117 6.63 8.21 -5.59
CA LYS A 117 6.22 9.59 -5.30
C LYS A 117 4.77 9.68 -4.82
N ILE A 118 4.34 8.71 -3.99
CA ILE A 118 2.94 8.61 -3.56
C ILE A 118 2.48 9.88 -2.82
N ILE A 119 3.31 10.45 -1.95
CA ILE A 119 2.95 11.67 -1.21
C ILE A 119 2.81 12.87 -2.15
N ASP A 120 3.65 12.99 -3.17
CA ASP A 120 3.55 14.07 -4.17
C ASP A 120 2.25 13.92 -4.98
N ILE A 121 1.92 12.69 -5.40
CA ILE A 121 0.66 12.43 -6.10
C ILE A 121 -0.56 12.82 -5.25
N LEU A 122 -0.54 12.50 -3.96
CA LEU A 122 -1.63 12.88 -3.04
C LEU A 122 -1.68 14.40 -2.83
N THR A 123 -0.53 15.05 -2.75
CA THR A 123 -0.43 16.51 -2.62
C THR A 123 -1.02 17.19 -3.85
N ASP A 124 -0.62 16.79 -5.06
CA ASP A 124 -1.16 17.29 -6.32
C ASP A 124 -2.66 17.00 -6.47
N ALA A 125 -3.11 15.84 -6.00
CA ALA A 125 -4.52 15.47 -6.02
C ALA A 125 -5.37 16.32 -5.05
N SER A 126 -4.77 16.82 -3.97
CA SER A 126 -5.44 17.68 -2.99
C SER A 126 -5.54 19.15 -3.42
N ASP A 127 -4.66 19.60 -4.33
CA ASP A 127 -4.62 20.99 -4.80
C ASP A 127 -5.80 21.29 -5.73
N GLU A 128 -6.57 22.33 -5.39
CA GLU A 128 -7.68 22.85 -6.19
C GLU A 128 -7.27 23.33 -7.59
N LYS A 129 -6.06 23.85 -7.74
CA LYS A 129 -5.54 24.33 -9.03
C LYS A 129 -5.21 23.18 -9.98
N LEU A 130 -4.80 22.04 -9.43
CA LEU A 130 -4.39 20.86 -10.21
C LEU A 130 -5.53 19.85 -10.40
N THR A 131 -6.44 19.75 -9.42
CA THR A 131 -7.53 18.79 -9.44
C THR A 131 -8.90 19.47 -9.35
N LYS A 132 -9.64 19.42 -10.46
CA LYS A 132 -11.00 20.00 -10.53
C LYS A 132 -12.08 19.17 -9.81
N ASN A 133 -11.88 17.86 -9.67
CA ASN A 133 -12.89 16.99 -9.08
C ASN A 133 -12.86 17.07 -7.55
N LEU A 134 -13.96 17.55 -6.94
CA LEU A 134 -14.06 17.76 -5.50
C LEU A 134 -13.86 16.48 -4.68
N SER A 135 -14.43 15.36 -5.10
CA SER A 135 -14.29 14.09 -4.36
C SER A 135 -12.85 13.59 -4.35
N VAL A 136 -12.14 13.70 -5.47
CA VAL A 136 -10.72 13.37 -5.57
C VAL A 136 -9.91 14.22 -4.58
N ARG A 137 -10.16 15.53 -4.53
CA ARG A 137 -9.47 16.41 -3.57
C ARG A 137 -9.73 16.03 -2.13
N ASN A 138 -10.99 15.83 -1.77
CA ASN A 138 -11.36 15.49 -0.39
C ASN A 138 -10.70 14.18 0.04
N TYR A 139 -10.73 13.14 -0.81
CA TYR A 139 -10.07 11.89 -0.48
C TYR A 139 -8.53 12.01 -0.43
N ALA A 140 -7.94 12.90 -1.21
CA ALA A 140 -6.51 13.16 -1.13
C ALA A 140 -6.12 13.87 0.16
N ILE A 141 -6.93 14.86 0.60
CA ILE A 141 -6.78 15.51 1.90
C ILE A 141 -6.89 14.48 3.03
N ASP A 142 -7.91 13.62 2.99
CA ASP A 142 -8.09 12.55 3.98
C ASP A 142 -6.90 11.58 4.00
N ALA A 143 -6.39 11.20 2.83
CA ALA A 143 -5.23 10.31 2.71
C ALA A 143 -3.94 10.95 3.29
N LEU A 144 -3.71 12.23 3.04
CA LEU A 144 -2.60 12.98 3.63
C LEU A 144 -2.76 13.12 5.14
N TRP A 145 -3.97 13.31 5.65
CA TRP A 145 -4.24 13.35 7.08
C TRP A 145 -3.94 11.99 7.74
N LEU A 146 -4.39 10.89 7.14
CA LEU A 146 -4.10 9.52 7.60
C LEU A 146 -2.59 9.22 7.65
N TRP A 147 -1.84 9.68 6.65
CA TRP A 147 -0.38 9.56 6.62
C TRP A 147 0.29 10.32 7.78
N LYS A 148 -0.17 11.54 8.09
CA LYS A 148 0.35 12.32 9.22
C LYS A 148 0.00 11.69 10.57
N GLN A 149 -1.24 11.22 10.72
CA GLN A 149 -1.74 10.63 11.95
C GLN A 149 -0.96 9.37 12.36
N SER A 150 -0.51 8.59 11.38
CA SER A 150 0.22 7.34 11.58
C SER A 150 1.74 7.54 11.71
N ASN A 151 2.22 8.72 12.08
CA ASN A 151 3.66 8.98 12.21
C ASN A 151 4.47 8.82 10.90
N GLY A 152 3.80 8.78 9.73
CA GLY A 152 4.42 8.53 8.43
C GLY A 152 5.46 9.59 8.02
N GLU A 153 5.33 10.83 8.49
CA GLU A 153 6.33 11.89 8.26
C GLU A 153 7.71 11.53 8.82
N ASN A 154 7.75 10.83 9.96
CA ASN A 154 9.00 10.44 10.61
C ASN A 154 9.67 9.25 9.91
N ASN A 155 8.89 8.40 9.23
CA ASN A 155 9.41 7.23 8.53
C ASN A 155 9.97 7.56 7.14
N ILE A 156 9.39 8.54 6.44
CA ILE A 156 9.96 9.05 5.17
C ILE A 156 11.26 9.83 5.42
N LYS A 157 11.38 10.55 6.54
CA LYS A 157 12.63 11.25 6.90
C LYS A 157 13.78 10.29 7.25
N LYS A 158 13.48 9.06 7.70
CA LYS A 158 14.49 8.04 8.01
C LYS A 158 15.05 7.33 6.77
N THR A 159 14.38 7.46 5.62
CA THR A 159 14.74 6.78 4.36
C THR A 159 15.56 7.65 3.41
N ASN A 160 15.75 8.94 3.71
CA ASN A 160 16.66 9.86 3.01
C ASN A 160 17.97 10.03 3.77
#